data_AF-A0A2N3AWH2-F1
#
_entry.id   AF-A0A2N3AWH2-F1
#
_cell.length_a   1.000
_cell.length_b   1.000
_cell.length_c   1.000
_cell.angle_alpha   90.00
_cell.angle_beta   90.00
_cell.angle_gamma   90.00
#
_symmetry.space_group_name_H-M   'P 1'
#
loop_
_entity.id
_entity.type
_entity.pdbx_description
1 polymer ?
#
loop_
_entity_poly.entity_id
_entity_poly.type
_entity_poly.pdbx_seq_one_letter_code
_entity_poly.pdbx_strand_id
1 'polypeptide(L)'
;HALPGVTDEMPLGGSCAVRRAPNGELVLLVAHRNDWPESQGFRLILAERRADLSDPPCAETFSDDGAPQWVEETRTLTLFLPKGRICRLFYSSFIHPDLVHAFGVPRWTQTGAERAQAQKMAVHGAAWLVTPRRPLTLVHATQQPVCAPELIVLSASRAPGAQDADLSCRIVRLHGPSSGQVEIEAEWGEWVDDLNREGPERVIRKGQLGEIRLGENHPNTFNLGDAVDAQQVDPARPRVRGDVHAIGDARFHLIRYRARATTRFREYLPAAIHDDRELVTRLGPVATGPRLSVASETDPGAPVLPDPNGQESHTVVPASAPPDDPRVLYVLPAFRWSESASGATRQQTRLGDGLRVWLDRPWFSSGDGELLGVVIAGEGARFTDISARMQTLVTQWGLDPLWDAALPKTRISSGDFAARVHVENVRLQERPDDPAVTVVGHRVQWDAERRLWFCDLQLDPGATYMPFVRLALVRLQPHALHDAKISKVVLAEFAQVLPRRRAALTRRGATLSVSLHGPAPIAGPTKFPIDSEYTDVSFRLGEHETGLNRAELVLQTRDPAIASDLAWRDEKVLLDAPLGPGGIPVAGPLRAAALPGAASP
;
A
#
# COMPACT_ATOMS: atom_id res chain seq x y z
N HIS A 1 -36.16 -21.46 9.24
CA HIS A 1 -36.38 -20.67 8.01
C HIS A 1 -37.78 -20.96 7.49
N ALA A 2 -38.48 -19.96 6.97
CA ALA A 2 -39.81 -20.13 6.39
C ALA A 2 -39.72 -20.41 4.88
N LEU A 3 -40.78 -20.99 4.31
CA LEU A 3 -40.93 -21.04 2.86
C LEU A 3 -41.09 -19.61 2.32
N PRO A 4 -40.39 -19.24 1.23
CA PRO A 4 -40.63 -17.99 0.53
C PRO A 4 -42.11 -17.80 0.17
N GLY A 5 -42.59 -16.55 0.19
CA GLY A 5 -43.97 -16.17 -0.13
C GLY A 5 -45.04 -16.61 0.88
N VAL A 6 -44.71 -17.42 1.89
CA VAL A 6 -45.66 -17.88 2.90
C VAL A 6 -45.65 -16.94 4.11
N THR A 7 -46.34 -15.81 3.99
CA THR A 7 -46.47 -14.79 5.05
C THR A 7 -47.84 -14.77 5.72
N ASP A 8 -48.88 -15.28 5.05
CA ASP A 8 -50.24 -15.40 5.59
C ASP A 8 -50.97 -16.63 5.02
N GLU A 9 -52.23 -16.84 5.42
CA GLU A 9 -53.09 -17.85 4.81
C GLU A 9 -53.32 -17.59 3.33
N MET A 10 -53.22 -18.64 2.52
CA MET A 10 -53.44 -18.54 1.08
C MET A 10 -54.07 -19.81 0.53
N PRO A 11 -55.18 -19.73 -0.24
CA PRO A 11 -55.65 -20.84 -1.05
C PRO A 11 -54.69 -21.05 -2.23
N LEU A 12 -54.23 -22.28 -2.44
CA LEU A 12 -53.38 -22.63 -3.59
C LEU A 12 -54.14 -23.46 -4.63
N GLY A 13 -55.22 -24.13 -4.23
CA GLY A 13 -56.18 -24.81 -5.09
C GLY A 13 -57.22 -25.58 -4.28
N GLY A 14 -58.02 -26.41 -4.94
CA GLY A 14 -59.12 -27.14 -4.31
C GLY A 14 -58.67 -28.12 -3.22
N SER A 15 -57.49 -28.73 -3.38
CA SER A 15 -56.93 -29.69 -2.41
C SER A 15 -55.64 -29.24 -1.74
N CYS A 16 -55.25 -27.96 -1.88
CA CYS A 16 -54.00 -27.42 -1.35
C CYS A 16 -54.18 -26.00 -0.82
N ALA A 17 -53.74 -25.74 0.41
CA ALA A 17 -53.80 -24.41 0.98
C ALA A 17 -52.82 -24.21 2.15
N VAL A 18 -52.38 -22.97 2.33
CA VAL A 18 -51.75 -22.53 3.57
C VAL A 18 -52.84 -22.07 4.53
N ARG A 19 -52.78 -22.58 5.77
CA ARG A 19 -53.70 -22.23 6.86
C ARG A 19 -52.93 -21.92 8.13
N ARG A 20 -53.51 -21.09 8.98
CA ARG A 20 -53.00 -20.79 10.31
C ARG A 20 -53.55 -21.84 11.27
N ALA A 21 -52.66 -22.65 11.81
CA ALA A 21 -53.01 -23.57 12.86
C ALA A 21 -53.40 -22.80 14.15
N PRO A 22 -54.18 -23.41 15.05
CA PRO A 22 -54.59 -22.78 16.31
C PRO A 22 -53.47 -22.27 17.22
N ASN A 23 -52.21 -22.69 17.01
CA ASN A 23 -51.02 -22.17 17.69
C ASN A 23 -50.39 -20.95 17.00
N GLY A 24 -50.98 -20.46 15.91
CA GLY A 24 -50.52 -19.30 15.14
C GLY A 24 -49.55 -19.63 13.99
N GLU A 25 -49.03 -20.85 13.91
CA GLU A 25 -48.11 -21.28 12.85
C GLU A 25 -48.83 -21.44 11.51
N LEU A 26 -48.16 -21.10 10.41
CA LEU A 26 -48.66 -21.36 9.07
C LEU A 26 -48.29 -22.80 8.66
N VAL A 27 -49.29 -23.58 8.28
CA VAL A 27 -49.16 -24.96 7.78
C VAL A 27 -49.61 -25.04 6.34
N LEU A 28 -48.80 -25.69 5.49
CA LEU A 28 -49.16 -26.01 4.12
C LEU A 28 -49.84 -27.37 4.09
N LEU A 29 -51.15 -27.38 3.83
CA LEU A 29 -51.97 -28.58 3.80
C LEU A 29 -52.19 -29.03 2.35
N VAL A 30 -51.94 -30.31 2.08
CA VAL A 30 -52.19 -30.94 0.78
C VAL A 30 -52.99 -32.22 1.02
N ALA A 31 -54.27 -32.22 0.64
CA ALA A 31 -55.10 -33.42 0.77
C ALA A 31 -54.69 -34.49 -0.24
N HIS A 32 -54.98 -35.75 0.06
CA HIS A 32 -54.94 -36.80 -0.96
C HIS A 32 -56.19 -36.68 -1.85
N ARG A 33 -56.11 -37.19 -3.08
CA ARG A 33 -57.28 -37.35 -3.95
C ARG A 33 -57.88 -38.74 -3.72
N ASN A 34 -59.21 -38.84 -3.80
CA ASN A 34 -60.00 -40.06 -3.53
C ASN A 34 -59.88 -40.57 -2.09
N ASP A 35 -60.85 -41.38 -1.70
CA ASP A 35 -60.85 -42.07 -0.41
C ASP A 35 -59.99 -43.34 -0.45
N TRP A 36 -59.57 -43.80 0.73
CA TRP A 36 -58.90 -45.08 0.88
C TRP A 36 -59.79 -46.24 0.38
N PRO A 37 -59.27 -47.24 -0.35
CA PRO A 37 -57.85 -47.48 -0.66
C PRO A 37 -57.34 -46.82 -1.94
N GLU A 38 -58.19 -46.11 -2.68
CA GLU A 38 -57.85 -45.47 -3.96
C GLU A 38 -57.14 -44.12 -3.79
N SER A 39 -56.70 -43.82 -2.57
CA SER A 39 -56.07 -42.55 -2.22
C SER A 39 -54.83 -42.31 -3.06
N GLN A 40 -54.81 -41.18 -3.75
CA GLN A 40 -53.70 -40.73 -4.57
C GLN A 40 -52.97 -39.57 -3.88
N GLY A 41 -51.66 -39.72 -3.71
CA GLY A 41 -50.79 -38.69 -3.15
C GLY A 41 -50.53 -37.53 -4.13
N PHE A 42 -49.41 -36.86 -3.95
CA PHE A 42 -48.99 -35.74 -4.82
C PHE A 42 -47.48 -35.82 -5.08
N ARG A 43 -47.03 -35.14 -6.13
CA ARG A 43 -45.62 -34.97 -6.44
C ARG A 43 -45.12 -33.67 -5.82
N LEU A 44 -44.05 -33.74 -5.03
CA LEU A 44 -43.33 -32.57 -4.54
C LEU A 44 -42.18 -32.25 -5.50
N ILE A 45 -42.14 -31.01 -5.99
CA ILE A 45 -41.04 -30.48 -6.80
C ILE A 45 -40.36 -29.37 -6.01
N LEU A 46 -39.03 -29.46 -5.90
CA LEU A 46 -38.20 -28.34 -5.47
C LEU A 46 -37.68 -27.65 -6.74
N ALA A 47 -38.04 -26.39 -6.94
CA ALA A 47 -37.63 -25.59 -8.08
C ALA A 47 -36.78 -24.40 -7.62
N GLU A 48 -35.91 -23.92 -8.52
CA GLU A 48 -35.17 -22.67 -8.29
C GLU A 48 -36.16 -21.50 -8.26
N ARG A 49 -36.12 -20.71 -7.17
CA ARG A 49 -36.64 -19.35 -7.20
C ARG A 49 -35.60 -18.47 -7.89
N ARG A 50 -35.88 -18.08 -9.13
CA ARG A 50 -34.93 -17.29 -9.92
C ARG A 50 -34.77 -15.91 -9.27
N ALA A 51 -33.52 -15.55 -9.03
CA ALA A 51 -33.12 -14.22 -8.62
C ALA A 51 -32.41 -13.54 -9.79
N ASP A 52 -32.69 -12.26 -9.98
CA ASP A 52 -31.77 -11.38 -10.69
C ASP A 52 -30.58 -11.12 -9.76
N LEU A 53 -29.39 -11.50 -10.24
CA LEU A 53 -28.15 -11.44 -9.48
C LEU A 53 -27.29 -10.31 -10.05
N SER A 54 -26.93 -9.37 -9.19
CA SER A 54 -25.82 -8.45 -9.49
C SER A 54 -24.53 -9.07 -8.95
N ASP A 55 -23.58 -9.37 -9.82
CA ASP A 55 -22.28 -9.95 -9.45
C ASP A 55 -21.16 -9.10 -10.03
N PRO A 56 -20.49 -8.24 -9.23
CA PRO A 56 -20.83 -7.73 -7.89
C PRO A 56 -21.92 -6.62 -7.92
N PRO A 57 -22.65 -6.30 -6.81
CA PRO A 57 -22.39 -6.55 -5.38
C PRO A 57 -23.16 -7.72 -4.72
N CYS A 58 -23.21 -8.92 -5.31
CA CYS A 58 -23.86 -10.10 -4.71
C CYS A 58 -25.31 -9.87 -4.22
N ALA A 59 -26.04 -8.89 -4.79
CA ALA A 59 -27.40 -8.58 -4.37
C ALA A 59 -28.40 -9.41 -5.19
N GLU A 60 -29.37 -9.98 -4.49
CA GLU A 60 -30.45 -10.77 -5.06
C GLU A 60 -31.74 -9.95 -5.07
N THR A 61 -32.32 -9.79 -6.25
CA THR A 61 -33.68 -9.27 -6.41
C THR A 61 -34.58 -10.34 -6.99
N PHE A 62 -35.80 -10.44 -6.49
CA PHE A 62 -36.78 -11.42 -6.92
C PHE A 62 -37.97 -10.70 -7.56
N SER A 63 -38.44 -11.20 -8.70
CA SER A 63 -39.62 -10.66 -9.40
C SER A 63 -40.95 -11.06 -8.77
N ASP A 64 -40.92 -12.05 -7.87
CA ASP A 64 -42.07 -12.61 -7.17
C ASP A 64 -41.80 -12.71 -5.66
N ASP A 65 -42.78 -13.16 -4.88
CA ASP A 65 -42.65 -13.44 -3.45
C ASP A 65 -42.08 -14.84 -3.15
N GLY A 66 -42.09 -15.73 -4.14
CA GLY A 66 -41.66 -17.12 -4.05
C GLY A 66 -42.70 -18.08 -3.49
N ALA A 67 -43.98 -17.72 -3.51
CA ALA A 67 -45.05 -18.54 -2.95
C ALA A 67 -45.11 -19.95 -3.59
N PRO A 68 -45.44 -20.99 -2.81
CA PRO A 68 -45.67 -22.34 -3.33
C PRO A 68 -46.73 -22.34 -4.44
N GLN A 69 -46.54 -23.21 -5.45
CA GLN A 69 -47.52 -23.36 -6.53
C GLN A 69 -48.12 -24.76 -6.52
N TRP A 70 -49.43 -24.84 -6.71
CA TRP A 70 -50.18 -26.09 -6.79
C TRP A 70 -50.85 -26.23 -8.15
N VAL A 71 -50.66 -27.38 -8.79
CA VAL A 71 -51.34 -27.76 -10.04
C VAL A 71 -52.24 -28.96 -9.74
N GLU A 72 -53.56 -28.74 -9.75
CA GLU A 72 -54.54 -29.74 -9.33
C GLU A 72 -54.59 -30.93 -10.31
N GLU A 73 -54.55 -30.68 -11.62
CA GLU A 73 -54.66 -31.72 -12.66
C GLU A 73 -53.55 -32.77 -12.51
N THR A 74 -52.33 -32.31 -12.24
CA THR A 74 -51.14 -33.17 -12.11
C THR A 74 -50.80 -33.55 -10.66
N ARG A 75 -51.54 -33.01 -9.68
CA ARG A 75 -51.23 -33.11 -8.24
C ARG A 75 -49.77 -32.76 -7.94
N THR A 76 -49.31 -31.63 -8.46
CA THR A 76 -47.92 -31.20 -8.28
C THR A 76 -47.86 -29.99 -7.37
N LEU A 77 -47.14 -30.13 -6.26
CA LEU A 77 -46.76 -29.02 -5.38
C LEU A 77 -45.32 -28.62 -5.71
N THR A 78 -45.13 -27.39 -6.17
CA THR A 78 -43.81 -26.82 -6.42
C THR A 78 -43.44 -25.84 -5.30
N LEU A 79 -42.32 -26.10 -4.64
CA LEU A 79 -41.70 -25.21 -3.66
C LEU A 79 -40.51 -24.52 -4.31
N PHE A 80 -40.44 -23.20 -4.17
CA PHE A 80 -39.37 -22.40 -4.77
C PHE A 80 -38.34 -22.03 -3.72
N LEU A 81 -37.10 -22.47 -3.93
CA LEU A 81 -35.97 -22.13 -3.07
C LEU A 81 -34.93 -21.41 -3.91
N PRO A 82 -34.46 -20.23 -3.49
CA PRO A 82 -33.36 -19.56 -4.17
C PRO A 82 -32.05 -20.36 -4.11
N LYS A 83 -31.12 -20.03 -5.00
CA LYS A 83 -29.77 -20.63 -5.02
C LYS A 83 -29.10 -20.57 -3.66
N GLY A 84 -28.44 -21.66 -3.31
CA GLY A 84 -27.63 -21.77 -2.12
C GLY A 84 -28.37 -21.66 -0.80
N ARG A 85 -29.71 -21.73 -0.76
CA ARG A 85 -30.45 -21.70 0.51
C ARG A 85 -30.76 -23.10 1.01
N ILE A 86 -30.83 -23.23 2.33
CA ILE A 86 -31.32 -24.42 3.03
C ILE A 86 -32.59 -24.04 3.78
N CYS A 87 -33.69 -24.76 3.54
CA CYS A 87 -34.94 -24.59 4.27
C CYS A 87 -35.29 -25.87 5.02
N ARG A 88 -35.40 -25.78 6.34
CA ARG A 88 -35.76 -26.91 7.22
C ARG A 88 -37.22 -26.78 7.62
N LEU A 89 -38.01 -27.75 7.19
CA LEU A 89 -39.44 -27.87 7.45
C LEU A 89 -39.71 -29.14 8.26
N PHE A 90 -40.93 -29.22 8.78
CA PHE A 90 -41.49 -30.44 9.32
C PHE A 90 -42.74 -30.79 8.53
N TYR A 91 -42.98 -32.08 8.32
CA TYR A 91 -44.22 -32.59 7.74
C TYR A 91 -44.82 -33.69 8.61
N SER A 92 -46.13 -33.81 8.55
CA SER A 92 -46.95 -34.77 9.27
C SER A 92 -48.22 -35.04 8.47
N SER A 93 -48.96 -36.08 8.82
CA SER A 93 -50.31 -36.28 8.31
C SER A 93 -51.30 -35.43 9.10
N PHE A 94 -52.28 -34.85 8.42
CA PHE A 94 -53.41 -34.20 9.07
C PHE A 94 -54.65 -35.08 9.02
N ILE A 95 -55.54 -34.91 9.99
CA ILE A 95 -56.69 -35.81 10.19
C ILE A 95 -57.93 -35.23 9.54
N HIS A 96 -58.73 -36.10 8.91
CA HIS A 96 -60.03 -35.71 8.37
C HIS A 96 -60.93 -35.14 9.48
N PRO A 97 -61.57 -33.96 9.29
CA PRO A 97 -62.40 -33.33 10.33
C PRO A 97 -63.44 -34.27 10.95
N ASP A 98 -64.13 -35.07 10.13
CA ASP A 98 -65.16 -35.99 10.60
C ASP A 98 -64.61 -37.17 11.43
N LEU A 99 -63.32 -37.49 11.27
CA LEU A 99 -62.68 -38.62 11.96
C LEU A 99 -61.89 -38.19 13.19
N VAL A 100 -61.72 -36.89 13.43
CA VAL A 100 -60.88 -36.37 14.53
C VAL A 100 -61.35 -36.83 15.92
N HIS A 101 -62.65 -37.08 16.07
CA HIS A 101 -63.26 -37.54 17.32
C HIS A 101 -62.97 -39.02 17.64
N ALA A 102 -62.55 -39.81 16.64
CA ALA A 102 -62.18 -41.21 16.81
C ALA A 102 -60.80 -41.40 17.46
N PHE A 103 -59.93 -40.38 17.40
CA PHE A 103 -58.60 -40.46 17.98
C PHE A 103 -58.65 -40.33 19.52
N GLY A 104 -57.96 -41.24 20.21
CA GLY A 104 -57.94 -41.30 21.67
C GLY A 104 -57.05 -40.23 22.31
N VAL A 105 -55.93 -39.85 21.67
CA VAL A 105 -54.92 -38.94 22.23
C VAL A 105 -55.49 -37.57 22.64
N PRO A 106 -56.33 -36.88 21.83
CA PRO A 106 -56.98 -35.65 22.27
C PRO A 106 -57.88 -35.81 23.51
N ARG A 107 -58.32 -37.03 23.85
CA ARG A 107 -59.15 -37.28 25.05
C ARG A 107 -58.36 -37.27 26.34
N TRP A 108 -57.02 -37.36 26.27
CA TRP A 108 -56.13 -37.33 27.42
C TRP A 108 -55.96 -35.93 28.04
N THR A 109 -56.51 -34.89 27.40
CA THR A 109 -56.55 -33.53 27.96
C THR A 109 -57.56 -33.42 29.10
N GLN A 110 -57.35 -32.47 30.02
CA GLN A 110 -58.15 -32.35 31.25
C GLN A 110 -59.47 -31.62 31.00
N THR A 111 -59.49 -30.65 30.09
CA THR A 111 -60.70 -29.86 29.79
C THR A 111 -61.24 -30.12 28.38
N GLY A 112 -62.53 -29.80 28.20
CA GLY A 112 -63.18 -29.83 26.88
C GLY A 112 -62.61 -28.81 25.89
N ALA A 113 -62.16 -27.65 26.38
CA ALA A 113 -61.52 -26.62 25.56
C ALA A 113 -60.15 -27.08 25.03
N GLU A 114 -59.31 -27.67 25.89
CA GLU A 114 -58.03 -28.27 25.49
C GLU A 114 -58.22 -29.40 24.49
N ARG A 115 -59.25 -30.23 24.69
CA ARG A 115 -59.61 -31.31 23.77
C ARG A 115 -59.97 -30.77 22.39
N ALA A 116 -60.83 -29.76 22.34
CA ALA A 116 -61.23 -29.11 21.09
C ALA A 116 -60.03 -28.46 20.40
N GLN A 117 -59.12 -27.84 21.17
CA GLN A 117 -57.88 -27.26 20.64
C GLN A 117 -56.96 -28.34 20.05
N ALA A 118 -56.74 -29.44 20.76
CA ALA A 118 -55.92 -30.57 20.29
C ALA A 118 -56.51 -31.22 19.03
N GLN A 119 -57.84 -31.35 18.95
CA GLN A 119 -58.55 -31.82 17.75
C GLN A 119 -58.36 -30.86 16.58
N LYS A 120 -58.53 -29.55 16.77
CA LYS A 120 -58.25 -28.55 15.72
C LYS A 120 -56.80 -28.62 15.25
N MET A 121 -55.84 -28.68 16.18
CA MET A 121 -54.42 -28.87 15.84
C MET A 121 -54.18 -30.14 15.01
N ALA A 122 -54.86 -31.25 15.32
CA ALA A 122 -54.76 -32.51 14.58
C ALA A 122 -55.31 -32.42 13.14
N VAL A 123 -56.41 -31.67 12.93
CA VAL A 123 -56.96 -31.38 11.60
C VAL A 123 -56.00 -30.54 10.74
N HIS A 124 -55.13 -29.76 11.39
CA HIS A 124 -54.06 -29.01 10.73
C HIS A 124 -52.71 -29.77 10.67
N GLY A 125 -52.66 -31.03 11.13
CA GLY A 125 -51.42 -31.82 11.20
C GLY A 125 -50.40 -31.34 12.24
N ALA A 126 -50.76 -30.35 13.06
CA ALA A 126 -49.87 -29.72 14.03
C ALA A 126 -49.89 -30.39 15.42
N ALA A 127 -50.67 -31.47 15.60
CA ALA A 127 -50.70 -32.26 16.84
C ALA A 127 -49.73 -33.46 16.77
N TRP A 128 -48.46 -33.25 17.09
CA TRP A 128 -47.40 -34.25 16.88
C TRP A 128 -47.51 -35.54 17.72
N LEU A 129 -48.27 -35.52 18.82
CA LEU A 129 -48.59 -36.73 19.58
C LEU A 129 -49.65 -37.61 18.89
N VAL A 130 -50.44 -37.02 17.99
CA VAL A 130 -51.43 -37.76 17.21
C VAL A 130 -50.80 -38.25 15.91
N THR A 131 -50.09 -37.36 15.20
CA THR A 131 -49.33 -37.69 13.99
C THR A 131 -47.89 -37.19 14.14
N PRO A 132 -46.91 -38.08 14.38
CA PRO A 132 -45.52 -37.69 14.57
C PRO A 132 -44.98 -36.87 13.41
N ARG A 133 -44.35 -35.74 13.72
CA ARG A 133 -43.64 -34.94 12.72
C ARG A 133 -42.39 -35.65 12.20
N ARG A 134 -42.04 -35.37 10.95
CA ARG A 134 -40.80 -35.80 10.30
C ARG A 134 -40.07 -34.58 9.74
N PRO A 135 -38.73 -34.50 9.85
CA PRO A 135 -37.97 -33.41 9.25
C PRO A 135 -37.94 -33.54 7.73
N LEU A 136 -38.06 -32.41 7.03
CA LEU A 136 -37.86 -32.27 5.60
C LEU A 136 -36.88 -31.13 5.37
N THR A 137 -35.69 -31.44 4.84
CA THR A 137 -34.69 -30.42 4.51
C THR A 137 -34.66 -30.22 3.00
N LEU A 138 -34.98 -29.00 2.58
CA LEU A 138 -34.91 -28.56 1.20
C LEU A 138 -33.57 -27.86 1.01
N VAL A 139 -32.80 -28.29 0.01
CA VAL A 139 -31.46 -27.76 -0.26
C VAL A 139 -31.39 -27.39 -1.73
N HIS A 140 -31.12 -26.13 -2.02
CA HIS A 140 -30.68 -25.73 -3.36
C HIS A 140 -29.16 -25.66 -3.38
N ALA A 141 -28.52 -26.81 -3.58
CA ALA A 141 -27.07 -26.90 -3.64
C ALA A 141 -26.52 -26.15 -4.87
N THR A 142 -25.41 -25.46 -4.68
CA THR A 142 -24.64 -24.83 -5.76
C THR A 142 -23.23 -25.36 -5.77
N GLN A 143 -22.69 -25.60 -6.96
CA GLN A 143 -21.34 -26.14 -7.13
C GLN A 143 -20.28 -25.18 -6.58
N GLN A 144 -20.37 -23.90 -6.93
CA GLN A 144 -19.52 -22.83 -6.37
C GLN A 144 -20.39 -21.84 -5.59
N PRO A 145 -19.79 -20.97 -4.77
CA PRO A 145 -20.45 -19.74 -4.33
C PRO A 145 -21.06 -18.99 -5.51
N VAL A 146 -22.28 -18.49 -5.33
CA VAL A 146 -23.07 -17.88 -6.41
C VAL A 146 -22.41 -16.62 -6.98
N CYS A 147 -21.74 -15.84 -6.12
CA CYS A 147 -21.11 -14.58 -6.48
C CYS A 147 -19.67 -14.51 -5.96
N ALA A 148 -18.84 -13.67 -6.58
CA ALA A 148 -17.45 -13.49 -6.15
C ALA A 148 -17.38 -12.75 -4.80
N PRO A 149 -16.58 -13.22 -3.82
CA PRO A 149 -16.45 -12.52 -2.54
C PRO A 149 -15.61 -11.24 -2.70
N GLU A 150 -15.99 -10.15 -2.04
CA GLU A 150 -15.30 -8.87 -2.05
C GLU A 150 -14.88 -8.48 -0.62
N LEU A 151 -13.67 -7.94 -0.50
CA LEU A 151 -13.15 -7.29 0.70
C LEU A 151 -13.11 -5.79 0.43
N ILE A 152 -14.03 -5.03 1.03
CA ILE A 152 -14.18 -3.60 0.75
C ILE A 152 -13.47 -2.83 1.86
N VAL A 153 -12.42 -2.09 1.47
CA VAL A 153 -11.57 -1.32 2.39
C VAL A 153 -10.96 -2.24 3.47
N LEU A 154 -10.03 -3.10 3.03
CA LEU A 154 -9.26 -3.95 3.94
C LEU A 154 -8.04 -3.18 4.44
N SER A 155 -7.92 -3.04 5.75
CA SER A 155 -6.73 -2.49 6.40
C SER A 155 -6.01 -3.54 7.22
N ALA A 156 -4.72 -3.33 7.45
CA ALA A 156 -3.89 -4.15 8.31
C ALA A 156 -3.24 -3.29 9.39
N SER A 157 -3.19 -3.81 10.61
CA SER A 157 -2.47 -3.21 11.74
C SER A 157 -1.47 -4.17 12.33
N ARG A 158 -0.48 -3.63 13.04
CA ARG A 158 0.56 -4.42 13.73
C ARG A 158 0.83 -3.79 15.10
N ALA A 159 1.14 -4.62 16.08
CA ALA A 159 1.77 -4.17 17.31
C ALA A 159 3.27 -3.88 17.08
N PRO A 160 3.93 -3.05 17.92
CA PRO A 160 5.36 -2.83 17.84
C PRO A 160 6.16 -4.14 17.90
N GLY A 161 7.08 -4.34 16.94
CA GLY A 161 7.90 -5.55 16.81
C GLY A 161 7.16 -6.81 16.32
N ALA A 162 5.86 -6.73 16.03
CA ALA A 162 5.06 -7.89 15.62
C ALA A 162 5.49 -8.42 14.25
N GLN A 163 5.50 -9.76 14.09
CA GLN A 163 5.77 -10.44 12.81
C GLN A 163 4.49 -10.91 12.10
N ASP A 164 3.36 -10.68 12.72
CA ASP A 164 2.01 -10.90 12.24
C ASP A 164 1.28 -9.57 11.97
N ALA A 165 0.21 -9.63 11.19
CA ALA A 165 -0.64 -8.48 10.89
C ALA A 165 -2.11 -8.83 11.10
N ASP A 166 -2.80 -8.00 11.88
CA ASP A 166 -4.23 -8.10 12.12
C ASP A 166 -4.99 -7.41 10.98
N LEU A 167 -5.82 -8.17 10.28
CA LEU A 167 -6.64 -7.68 9.19
C LEU A 167 -8.00 -7.23 9.70
N SER A 168 -8.44 -6.07 9.27
CA SER A 168 -9.78 -5.55 9.57
C SER A 168 -10.50 -5.16 8.28
N CYS A 169 -11.69 -5.70 8.09
CA CYS A 169 -12.58 -5.33 6.98
C CYS A 169 -14.01 -5.21 7.50
N ARG A 170 -14.56 -4.00 7.43
CA ARG A 170 -15.92 -3.72 7.92
C ARG A 170 -17.00 -4.32 7.02
N ILE A 171 -16.71 -4.47 5.73
CA ILE A 171 -17.66 -4.91 4.72
C ILE A 171 -17.03 -6.02 3.89
N VAL A 172 -17.23 -7.26 4.35
CA VAL A 172 -17.04 -8.46 3.52
C VAL A 172 -18.36 -8.70 2.81
N ARG A 173 -18.32 -8.84 1.48
CA ARG A 173 -19.51 -9.08 0.67
C ARG A 173 -19.38 -10.37 -0.12
N LEU A 174 -20.35 -11.27 -0.01
CA LEU A 174 -20.37 -12.54 -0.75
C LEU A 174 -21.78 -13.13 -0.70
N HIS A 175 -22.03 -14.22 -1.42
CA HIS A 175 -23.30 -14.94 -1.30
C HIS A 175 -23.30 -15.89 -0.08
N GLY A 176 -23.64 -15.36 1.09
CA GLY A 176 -23.54 -16.05 2.38
C GLY A 176 -24.31 -17.37 2.46
N PRO A 177 -25.51 -17.50 1.87
CA PRO A 177 -26.20 -18.79 1.84
C PRO A 177 -25.43 -19.87 1.07
N SER A 178 -24.66 -19.54 0.03
CA SER A 178 -23.93 -20.58 -0.73
C SER A 178 -22.52 -20.84 -0.19
N SER A 179 -21.92 -19.86 0.49
CA SER A 179 -20.57 -19.97 1.05
C SER A 179 -20.58 -20.62 2.43
N GLY A 180 -19.83 -21.71 2.60
CA GLY A 180 -19.64 -22.39 3.90
C GLY A 180 -18.38 -21.95 4.64
N GLN A 181 -17.39 -21.46 3.90
CA GLN A 181 -16.18 -20.86 4.46
C GLN A 181 -15.62 -19.80 3.52
N VAL A 182 -14.81 -18.91 4.10
CA VAL A 182 -13.99 -17.93 3.41
C VAL A 182 -12.56 -18.06 3.89
N GLU A 183 -11.62 -17.96 2.96
CA GLU A 183 -10.19 -17.88 3.23
C GLU A 183 -9.66 -16.57 2.62
N ILE A 184 -8.65 -15.98 3.23
CA ILE A 184 -7.96 -14.82 2.67
C ILE A 184 -6.62 -15.29 2.10
N GLU A 185 -6.41 -15.02 0.81
CA GLU A 185 -5.15 -15.26 0.11
C GLU A 185 -4.39 -13.94 0.00
N ALA A 186 -3.07 -14.02 0.19
CA ALA A 186 -2.14 -12.89 0.14
C ALA A 186 -1.11 -13.14 -0.96
N GLU A 187 -0.82 -12.12 -1.75
CA GLU A 187 0.30 -12.10 -2.70
C GLU A 187 1.01 -10.75 -2.61
N TRP A 188 2.34 -10.77 -2.53
CA TRP A 188 3.14 -9.55 -2.51
C TRP A 188 4.49 -9.77 -3.15
N GLY A 189 5.08 -8.69 -3.67
CA GLY A 189 6.45 -8.67 -4.13
C GLY A 189 7.29 -7.84 -3.19
N GLU A 190 8.47 -8.33 -2.81
CA GLU A 190 9.44 -7.60 -1.98
C GLU A 190 10.79 -7.51 -2.71
N TRP A 191 11.51 -6.40 -2.52
CA TRP A 191 12.91 -6.31 -2.94
C TRP A 191 13.81 -6.97 -1.89
N VAL A 192 14.70 -7.83 -2.36
CA VAL A 192 15.69 -8.52 -1.53
C VAL A 192 17.08 -8.16 -2.04
N ASP A 193 17.89 -7.56 -1.17
CA ASP A 193 19.28 -7.24 -1.45
C ASP A 193 20.21 -8.29 -0.81
N ASP A 194 20.30 -9.48 -1.43
CA ASP A 194 21.17 -10.56 -0.97
C ASP A 194 22.63 -10.28 -1.35
N LEU A 195 23.52 -10.21 -0.35
CA LEU A 195 24.96 -9.97 -0.52
C LEU A 195 25.64 -11.01 -1.42
N ASN A 196 25.08 -12.21 -1.57
CA ASN A 196 25.60 -13.26 -2.46
C ASN A 196 25.16 -13.09 -3.92
N ARG A 197 24.28 -12.13 -4.21
CA ARG A 197 23.80 -11.79 -5.57
C ARG A 197 24.45 -10.51 -6.07
N GLU A 198 24.39 -10.32 -7.39
CA GLU A 198 25.00 -9.15 -8.05
C GLU A 198 24.30 -7.82 -7.75
N GLY A 199 23.03 -7.86 -7.34
CA GLY A 199 22.22 -6.71 -6.98
C GLY A 199 20.86 -7.11 -6.42
N PRO A 200 19.98 -6.14 -6.13
CA PRO A 200 18.66 -6.38 -5.58
C PRO A 200 17.75 -7.10 -6.58
N GLU A 201 16.96 -8.06 -6.10
CA GLU A 201 16.00 -8.82 -6.89
C GLU A 201 14.59 -8.72 -6.31
N ARG A 202 13.57 -8.74 -7.17
CA ARG A 202 12.17 -8.75 -6.75
C ARG A 202 11.71 -10.19 -6.57
N VAL A 203 11.25 -10.53 -5.37
CA VAL A 203 10.77 -11.86 -5.01
C VAL A 203 9.28 -11.81 -4.75
N ILE A 204 8.51 -12.67 -5.43
CA ILE A 204 7.08 -12.84 -5.20
C ILE A 204 6.84 -13.86 -4.10
N ARG A 205 6.04 -13.47 -3.11
CA ARG A 205 5.61 -14.28 -1.98
C ARG A 205 4.11 -14.48 -2.03
N LYS A 206 3.65 -15.61 -1.49
CA LYS A 206 2.25 -15.97 -1.35
C LYS A 206 1.99 -16.46 0.05
N GLY A 207 0.83 -16.10 0.59
CA GLY A 207 0.35 -16.52 1.90
C GLY A 207 -1.12 -16.90 1.83
N GLN A 208 -1.53 -17.77 2.74
CA GLN A 208 -2.93 -18.15 2.93
C GLN A 208 -3.23 -18.10 4.42
N LEU A 209 -4.28 -17.37 4.80
CA LEU A 209 -4.71 -17.22 6.19
C LEU A 209 -5.63 -18.38 6.60
N GLY A 210 -5.97 -18.41 7.89
CA GLY A 210 -6.89 -19.39 8.46
C GLY A 210 -8.29 -19.33 7.85
N GLU A 211 -8.99 -20.46 7.88
CA GLU A 211 -10.37 -20.57 7.40
C GLU A 211 -11.34 -19.84 8.32
N ILE A 212 -12.31 -19.14 7.72
CA ILE A 212 -13.41 -18.46 8.39
C ILE A 212 -14.70 -19.20 8.05
N ARG A 213 -15.21 -20.00 8.99
CA ARG A 213 -16.44 -20.79 8.80
C ARG A 213 -17.69 -19.92 8.90
N LEU A 214 -18.61 -20.09 7.96
CA LEU A 214 -19.87 -19.35 7.88
C LEU A 214 -21.07 -20.25 8.21
N GLY A 215 -21.93 -19.77 9.12
CA GLY A 215 -23.17 -20.45 9.50
C GLY A 215 -24.14 -20.62 8.32
N GLU A 216 -25.12 -21.49 8.45
CA GLU A 216 -26.17 -21.68 7.43
C GLU A 216 -26.93 -20.39 7.11
N ASN A 217 -27.21 -20.19 5.81
CA ASN A 217 -27.91 -19.00 5.33
C ASN A 217 -27.30 -17.69 5.87
N HIS A 218 -25.97 -17.64 5.98
CA HIS A 218 -25.24 -16.47 6.46
C HIS A 218 -25.63 -15.22 5.66
N PRO A 219 -25.68 -14.01 6.27
CA PRO A 219 -25.93 -12.78 5.53
C PRO A 219 -24.90 -12.55 4.41
N ASN A 220 -25.31 -11.87 3.34
CA ASN A 220 -24.44 -11.56 2.20
C ASN A 220 -23.43 -10.44 2.49
N THR A 221 -23.57 -9.74 3.62
CA THR A 221 -22.69 -8.65 4.03
C THR A 221 -22.49 -8.71 5.53
N PHE A 222 -21.23 -8.68 5.96
CA PHE A 222 -20.86 -8.80 7.37
C PHE A 222 -19.49 -8.15 7.65
N ASN A 223 -19.18 -7.95 8.93
CA ASN A 223 -17.86 -7.54 9.39
C ASN A 223 -16.95 -8.76 9.55
N LEU A 224 -15.70 -8.67 9.06
CA LEU A 224 -14.73 -9.77 9.13
C LEU A 224 -14.47 -10.23 10.58
N GLY A 225 -14.26 -9.29 11.50
CA GLY A 225 -13.96 -9.58 12.90
C GLY A 225 -15.11 -10.32 13.59
N ASP A 226 -16.35 -9.90 13.37
CA ASP A 226 -17.54 -10.56 13.92
C ASP A 226 -17.64 -12.03 13.45
N ALA A 227 -17.32 -12.30 12.18
CA ALA A 227 -17.32 -13.65 11.63
C ALA A 227 -16.18 -14.52 12.18
N VAL A 228 -15.03 -13.93 12.51
CA VAL A 228 -13.93 -14.63 13.17
C VAL A 228 -14.27 -14.90 14.64
N ASP A 229 -14.79 -13.91 15.35
CA ASP A 229 -15.14 -14.00 16.77
C ASP A 229 -16.28 -15.00 17.01
N ALA A 230 -17.24 -15.11 16.10
CA ALA A 230 -18.29 -16.13 16.15
C ALA A 230 -17.75 -17.58 16.18
N GLN A 231 -16.50 -17.80 15.78
CA GLN A 231 -15.84 -19.12 15.82
C GLN A 231 -15.08 -19.36 17.13
N GLN A 232 -14.91 -18.34 17.98
CA GLN A 232 -14.25 -18.41 19.28
C GLN A 232 -15.26 -18.86 20.34
N VAL A 233 -15.65 -20.13 20.29
CA VAL A 233 -16.68 -20.71 21.17
C VAL A 233 -16.13 -21.12 22.53
N ASP A 234 -14.88 -21.57 22.59
CA ASP A 234 -14.22 -22.03 23.82
C ASP A 234 -13.00 -21.14 24.14
N PRO A 235 -13.10 -20.25 25.15
CA PRO A 235 -11.99 -19.39 25.57
C PRO A 235 -10.75 -20.18 26.05
N ALA A 236 -10.91 -21.42 26.51
CA ALA A 236 -9.79 -22.25 26.95
C ALA A 236 -9.04 -22.88 25.77
N ARG A 237 -9.63 -22.89 24.57
CA ARG A 237 -9.06 -23.47 23.34
C ARG A 237 -9.38 -22.57 22.14
N PRO A 238 -8.77 -21.37 22.08
CA PRO A 238 -9.04 -20.44 20.99
C PRO A 238 -8.62 -21.06 19.66
N ARG A 239 -9.45 -20.86 18.63
CA ARG A 239 -9.11 -21.26 17.27
C ARG A 239 -8.15 -20.24 16.67
N VAL A 240 -7.28 -20.71 15.77
CA VAL A 240 -6.45 -19.82 14.96
C VAL A 240 -7.37 -18.85 14.23
N ARG A 241 -7.08 -17.56 14.38
CA ARG A 241 -7.86 -16.49 13.80
C ARG A 241 -7.63 -16.41 12.28
N GLY A 242 -8.70 -16.36 11.50
CA GLY A 242 -8.64 -16.26 10.03
C GLY A 242 -8.35 -14.85 9.51
N ASP A 243 -8.31 -13.85 10.40
CA ASP A 243 -7.97 -12.45 10.12
C ASP A 243 -6.53 -12.07 10.56
N VAL A 244 -5.71 -13.04 10.99
CA VAL A 244 -4.30 -12.79 11.35
C VAL A 244 -3.38 -13.37 10.28
N HIS A 245 -2.56 -12.52 9.65
CA HIS A 245 -1.55 -12.92 8.67
C HIS A 245 -0.18 -13.06 9.34
N ALA A 246 0.33 -14.29 9.47
CA ALA A 246 1.69 -14.56 9.93
C ALA A 246 2.72 -14.33 8.81
N ILE A 247 3.17 -13.09 8.64
CA ILE A 247 4.08 -12.67 7.55
C ILE A 247 5.50 -13.21 7.79
N GLY A 248 5.95 -13.24 9.06
CA GLY A 248 7.25 -13.79 9.45
C GLY A 248 8.39 -12.77 9.55
N ASP A 249 8.10 -11.47 9.41
CA ASP A 249 9.05 -10.39 9.66
C ASP A 249 8.35 -9.10 10.11
N ALA A 250 9.14 -8.11 10.55
CA ALA A 250 8.67 -6.81 11.01
C ALA A 250 8.70 -5.71 9.92
N ARG A 251 8.96 -6.07 8.66
CA ARG A 251 9.11 -5.13 7.54
C ARG A 251 7.75 -4.63 7.05
N PHE A 252 7.78 -3.52 6.32
CA PHE A 252 6.65 -3.00 5.58
C PHE A 252 6.40 -3.85 4.33
N HIS A 253 5.13 -4.12 4.05
CA HIS A 253 4.71 -4.85 2.85
C HIS A 253 3.50 -4.19 2.19
N LEU A 254 3.49 -4.20 0.85
CA LEU A 254 2.30 -3.95 0.04
C LEU A 254 1.70 -5.27 -0.41
N ILE A 255 0.57 -5.65 0.21
CA ILE A 255 -0.01 -6.98 0.01
C ILE A 255 -1.33 -6.89 -0.76
N ARG A 256 -1.46 -7.71 -1.79
CA ARG A 256 -2.70 -7.93 -2.54
C ARG A 256 -3.49 -9.05 -1.87
N TYR A 257 -4.47 -8.68 -1.06
CA TYR A 257 -5.37 -9.65 -0.43
C TYR A 257 -6.58 -9.95 -1.30
N ARG A 258 -7.00 -11.22 -1.35
CA ARG A 258 -8.20 -11.68 -2.05
C ARG A 258 -8.98 -12.62 -1.14
N ALA A 259 -10.30 -12.55 -1.15
CA ALA A 259 -11.12 -13.55 -0.49
C ALA A 259 -11.37 -14.73 -1.45
N ARG A 260 -11.28 -15.96 -0.95
CA ARG A 260 -11.76 -17.16 -1.61
C ARG A 260 -12.91 -17.72 -0.80
N ALA A 261 -14.09 -17.81 -1.41
CA ALA A 261 -15.23 -18.47 -0.81
C ALA A 261 -15.31 -19.92 -1.30
N THR A 262 -15.73 -20.83 -0.43
CA THR A 262 -15.96 -22.24 -0.78
C THR A 262 -17.43 -22.59 -0.57
N THR A 263 -18.00 -23.38 -1.48
CA THR A 263 -19.39 -23.85 -1.35
C THR A 263 -19.59 -24.61 -0.05
N ARG A 264 -20.74 -24.40 0.62
CA ARG A 264 -21.13 -25.23 1.77
C ARG A 264 -21.65 -26.61 1.36
N PHE A 265 -21.94 -26.80 0.08
CA PHE A 265 -22.68 -27.97 -0.41
C PHE A 265 -21.77 -29.11 -0.87
N ARG A 266 -20.52 -29.13 -0.41
CA ARG A 266 -19.50 -30.11 -0.83
C ARG A 266 -20.01 -31.54 -0.73
N GLU A 267 -20.73 -31.86 0.35
CA GLU A 267 -21.34 -33.16 0.63
C GLU A 267 -22.46 -33.59 -0.33
N TYR A 268 -23.07 -32.66 -1.06
CA TYR A 268 -24.13 -32.95 -2.05
C TYR A 268 -23.58 -33.10 -3.48
N LEU A 269 -22.29 -32.82 -3.69
CA LEU A 269 -21.67 -32.85 -5.01
C LEU A 269 -20.97 -34.18 -5.24
N PRO A 270 -20.95 -34.71 -6.48
CA PRO A 270 -20.14 -35.87 -6.84
C PRO A 270 -18.65 -35.66 -6.53
N ALA A 271 -17.93 -36.75 -6.21
CA ALA A 271 -16.49 -36.72 -5.92
C ALA A 271 -15.67 -35.98 -7.00
N ALA A 272 -15.98 -36.23 -8.27
CA ALA A 272 -15.32 -35.58 -9.41
C ALA A 272 -15.40 -34.04 -9.40
N ILE A 273 -16.38 -33.46 -8.69
CA ILE A 273 -16.51 -32.03 -8.50
C ILE A 273 -15.87 -31.60 -7.18
N HIS A 274 -16.17 -32.31 -6.09
CA HIS A 274 -15.78 -31.85 -4.76
C HIS A 274 -14.33 -32.15 -4.35
N ASP A 275 -13.62 -32.98 -5.11
CA ASP A 275 -12.19 -33.24 -4.92
C ASP A 275 -11.33 -32.17 -5.61
N ASP A 276 -11.87 -31.45 -6.60
CA ASP A 276 -11.22 -30.33 -7.25
C ASP A 276 -11.59 -29.01 -6.56
N ARG A 277 -10.60 -28.39 -5.91
CA ARG A 277 -10.77 -27.12 -5.18
C ARG A 277 -11.28 -25.99 -6.07
N GLU A 278 -10.85 -25.90 -7.31
CA GLU A 278 -11.27 -24.78 -8.18
C GLU A 278 -12.73 -24.95 -8.62
N LEU A 279 -13.23 -26.19 -8.69
CA LEU A 279 -14.63 -26.46 -9.03
C LEU A 279 -15.61 -26.16 -7.90
N VAL A 280 -15.14 -26.00 -6.65
CA VAL A 280 -16.00 -25.72 -5.48
C VAL A 280 -15.73 -24.39 -4.81
N THR A 281 -14.75 -23.63 -5.30
CA THR A 281 -14.40 -22.31 -4.78
C THR A 281 -14.65 -21.21 -5.79
N ARG A 282 -14.72 -19.98 -5.28
CA ARG A 282 -14.73 -18.77 -6.10
C ARG A 282 -13.81 -17.74 -5.49
N LEU A 283 -12.89 -17.23 -6.30
CA LEU A 283 -11.89 -16.24 -5.90
C LEU A 283 -12.37 -14.83 -6.25
N GLY A 284 -12.29 -13.94 -5.28
CA GLY A 284 -12.67 -12.54 -5.39
C GLY A 284 -11.65 -11.66 -6.14
N PRO A 285 -12.02 -10.39 -6.39
CA PRO A 285 -11.05 -9.37 -6.78
C PRO A 285 -10.06 -9.09 -5.63
N VAL A 286 -9.02 -8.30 -5.94
CA VAL A 286 -8.12 -7.77 -4.91
C VAL A 286 -8.85 -6.76 -4.06
N ALA A 287 -8.63 -6.82 -2.75
CA ALA A 287 -9.19 -5.89 -1.79
C ALA A 287 -8.80 -4.45 -2.13
N THR A 288 -9.76 -3.53 -2.01
CA THR A 288 -9.50 -2.10 -2.20
C THR A 288 -8.70 -1.56 -1.02
N GLY A 289 -7.60 -0.89 -1.30
CA GLY A 289 -6.75 -0.21 -0.34
C GLY A 289 -6.49 1.26 -0.70
N PRO A 290 -5.57 1.94 0.00
CA PRO A 290 -5.22 3.33 -0.29
C PRO A 290 -4.59 3.48 -1.68
N ARG A 291 -4.74 4.65 -2.29
CA ARG A 291 -4.07 4.98 -3.56
C ARG A 291 -2.60 5.27 -3.33
N LEU A 292 -1.74 4.42 -3.91
CA LEU A 292 -0.30 4.53 -3.79
C LEU A 292 0.35 4.60 -5.18
N SER A 293 1.41 5.40 -5.28
CA SER A 293 2.35 5.30 -6.39
C SER A 293 3.20 4.06 -6.18
N VAL A 294 2.97 3.03 -7.00
CA VAL A 294 3.78 1.81 -7.01
C VAL A 294 4.63 1.87 -8.27
N ALA A 295 5.95 1.92 -8.08
CA ALA A 295 6.89 2.04 -9.18
C ALA A 295 7.04 0.73 -9.98
N SER A 296 7.75 0.83 -11.11
CA SER A 296 8.08 -0.32 -11.95
C SER A 296 8.77 -1.43 -11.16
N GLU A 297 8.51 -2.69 -11.55
CA GLU A 297 9.22 -3.87 -11.04
C GLU A 297 10.72 -3.89 -11.33
N THR A 298 11.24 -2.89 -12.06
CA THR A 298 12.67 -2.76 -12.40
C THR A 298 13.40 -1.65 -11.63
N ASP A 299 12.68 -0.89 -10.79
CA ASP A 299 13.24 0.24 -10.06
C ASP A 299 13.21 -0.02 -8.55
N PRO A 300 14.26 -0.64 -7.99
CA PRO A 300 14.27 -1.03 -6.59
C PRO A 300 14.36 0.17 -5.65
N GLY A 301 14.92 1.28 -6.12
CA GLY A 301 15.10 2.50 -5.33
C GLY A 301 13.87 3.42 -5.29
N ALA A 302 12.75 3.03 -5.87
CA ALA A 302 11.60 3.90 -5.96
C ALA A 302 10.89 4.07 -4.60
N PRO A 303 10.48 5.30 -4.24
CA PRO A 303 9.72 5.53 -3.04
C PRO A 303 8.29 4.98 -3.19
N VAL A 304 7.71 4.50 -2.08
CA VAL A 304 6.29 4.15 -2.02
C VAL A 304 5.58 5.28 -1.29
N LEU A 305 4.76 6.07 -2.00
CA LEU A 305 4.11 7.26 -1.43
C LEU A 305 2.63 7.31 -1.81
N PRO A 306 1.78 7.96 -0.99
CA PRO A 306 0.41 8.25 -1.36
C PRO A 306 0.33 9.06 -2.66
N ASP A 307 -0.55 8.65 -3.58
CA ASP A 307 -0.76 9.32 -4.85
C ASP A 307 -2.24 9.31 -5.20
N PRO A 308 -2.92 10.46 -5.38
CA PRO A 308 -4.32 10.52 -5.77
C PRO A 308 -4.66 9.80 -7.08
N ASN A 309 -3.67 9.60 -7.95
CA ASN A 309 -3.77 8.86 -9.22
C ASN A 309 -3.13 7.47 -9.15
N GLY A 310 -2.72 7.04 -7.96
CA GLY A 310 -2.09 5.75 -7.70
C GLY A 310 -3.06 4.56 -7.78
N GLN A 311 -2.51 3.35 -7.58
CA GLN A 311 -3.27 2.11 -7.60
C GLN A 311 -3.93 1.85 -6.23
N GLU A 312 -5.17 1.34 -6.23
CA GLU A 312 -5.93 0.94 -5.02
C GLU A 312 -5.87 -0.57 -4.74
N SER A 313 -5.00 -1.30 -5.42
CA SER A 313 -4.94 -2.77 -5.39
C SER A 313 -4.03 -3.34 -4.29
N HIS A 314 -3.64 -2.54 -3.30
CA HIS A 314 -2.71 -2.98 -2.26
C HIS A 314 -3.19 -2.55 -0.87
N THR A 315 -3.11 -3.46 0.10
CA THR A 315 -3.23 -3.15 1.52
C THR A 315 -1.85 -2.83 2.07
N VAL A 316 -1.73 -1.68 2.73
CA VAL A 316 -0.53 -1.26 3.47
C VAL A 316 -0.45 -2.08 4.75
N VAL A 317 0.61 -2.88 4.88
CA VAL A 317 0.98 -3.54 6.13
C VAL A 317 2.20 -2.83 6.70
N PRO A 318 2.08 -2.08 7.81
CA PRO A 318 3.15 -1.21 8.24
C PRO A 318 4.37 -1.97 8.77
N ALA A 319 5.56 -1.39 8.63
CA ALA A 319 6.73 -1.90 9.35
C ALA A 319 6.50 -1.73 10.85
N SER A 320 6.70 -2.79 11.62
CA SER A 320 6.48 -2.81 13.06
C SER A 320 7.76 -2.60 13.87
N ALA A 321 8.94 -2.69 13.24
CA ALA A 321 10.24 -2.41 13.83
C ALA A 321 10.99 -1.33 13.04
N PRO A 322 11.88 -0.56 13.69
CA PRO A 322 12.69 0.45 13.00
C PRO A 322 13.63 -0.17 11.96
N PRO A 323 14.00 0.59 10.90
CA PRO A 323 15.06 0.17 9.99
C PRO A 323 16.42 0.12 10.69
N ASP A 324 17.35 -0.63 10.09
CA ASP A 324 18.75 -0.65 10.49
C ASP A 324 19.42 0.70 10.22
N ASP A 325 20.52 0.98 10.93
CA ASP A 325 21.28 2.23 10.76
C ASP A 325 21.90 2.31 9.34
N PRO A 326 21.96 3.51 8.71
CA PRO A 326 22.54 3.65 7.38
C PRO A 326 24.06 3.42 7.43
N ARG A 327 24.54 2.50 6.59
CA ARG A 327 25.96 2.21 6.42
C ARG A 327 26.57 3.18 5.41
N VAL A 328 26.90 4.38 5.85
CA VAL A 328 27.50 5.42 5.01
C VAL A 328 28.97 5.07 4.73
N LEU A 329 29.32 4.94 3.45
CA LEU A 329 30.70 4.68 3.03
C LEU A 329 31.50 5.98 2.91
N TYR A 330 30.97 6.94 2.14
CA TYR A 330 31.56 8.25 1.95
C TYR A 330 30.58 9.20 1.27
N VAL A 331 30.84 10.51 1.38
CA VAL A 331 30.05 11.58 0.75
C VAL A 331 30.93 12.34 -0.23
N LEU A 332 30.49 12.46 -1.48
CA LEU A 332 31.22 13.20 -2.52
C LEU A 332 30.41 14.39 -3.02
N PRO A 333 31.07 15.52 -3.35
CA PRO A 333 30.42 16.57 -4.11
C PRO A 333 29.97 16.05 -5.47
N ALA A 334 28.73 16.36 -5.82
CA ALA A 334 28.13 16.02 -7.10
C ALA A 334 27.74 17.31 -7.83
N PHE A 335 27.85 17.29 -9.15
CA PHE A 335 27.45 18.41 -9.98
C PHE A 335 26.66 17.93 -11.18
N ARG A 336 25.76 18.80 -11.63
CA ARG A 336 25.00 18.63 -12.87
C ARG A 336 25.22 19.85 -13.76
N TRP A 337 25.17 19.62 -15.05
CA TRP A 337 25.31 20.66 -16.05
C TRP A 337 23.94 21.02 -16.62
N SER A 338 23.71 22.31 -16.83
CA SER A 338 22.51 22.82 -17.49
C SER A 338 22.93 23.80 -18.58
N GLU A 339 22.40 23.58 -19.78
CA GLU A 339 22.67 24.40 -20.95
C GLU A 339 21.41 25.16 -21.35
N SER A 340 21.59 26.41 -21.78
CA SER A 340 20.52 27.19 -22.38
C SER A 340 21.04 28.10 -23.49
N ALA A 341 20.20 28.36 -24.48
CA ALA A 341 20.50 29.19 -25.62
C ALA A 341 19.38 30.21 -25.81
N SER A 342 19.73 31.50 -25.95
CA SER A 342 18.77 32.56 -26.25
C SER A 342 19.39 33.54 -27.23
N GLY A 343 18.89 33.54 -28.47
CA GLY A 343 19.43 34.33 -29.57
C GLY A 343 20.94 34.10 -29.77
N ALA A 344 21.73 35.16 -29.63
CA ALA A 344 23.19 35.13 -29.74
C ALA A 344 23.92 34.76 -28.43
N THR A 345 23.18 34.48 -27.36
CA THR A 345 23.73 34.08 -26.06
C THR A 345 23.66 32.56 -25.91
N ARG A 346 24.74 31.96 -25.43
CA ARG A 346 24.82 30.58 -24.97
C ARG A 346 25.24 30.60 -23.50
N GLN A 347 24.55 29.82 -22.66
CA GLN A 347 24.84 29.74 -21.24
C GLN A 347 25.05 28.28 -20.86
N GLN A 348 26.06 28.06 -20.02
CA GLN A 348 26.35 26.78 -19.42
C GLN A 348 26.50 26.97 -17.91
N THR A 349 25.73 26.22 -17.14
CA THR A 349 25.71 26.32 -15.68
C THR A 349 26.12 24.99 -15.06
N ARG A 350 27.21 25.00 -14.29
CA ARG A 350 27.54 23.94 -13.34
C ARG A 350 26.79 24.22 -12.04
N LEU A 351 25.86 23.34 -11.71
CA LEU A 351 25.13 23.33 -10.46
C LEU A 351 25.93 22.48 -9.46
N GLY A 352 26.59 23.13 -8.51
CA GLY A 352 27.42 22.48 -7.48
C GLY A 352 26.68 22.22 -6.16
N ASP A 353 25.36 22.40 -6.17
CA ASP A 353 24.46 22.23 -5.03
C ASP A 353 24.20 20.76 -4.67
N GLY A 354 25.00 19.82 -5.17
CA GLY A 354 24.78 18.38 -5.02
C GLY A 354 25.79 17.70 -4.10
N LEU A 355 25.33 16.76 -3.28
CA LEU A 355 26.15 15.76 -2.60
C LEU A 355 25.62 14.37 -2.91
N ARG A 356 26.53 13.44 -3.26
CA ARG A 356 26.21 12.02 -3.39
C ARG A 356 26.70 11.27 -2.16
N VAL A 357 25.76 10.65 -1.45
CA VAL A 357 26.04 9.77 -0.32
C VAL A 357 26.10 8.34 -0.84
N TRP A 358 27.24 7.66 -0.70
CA TRP A 358 27.37 6.24 -1.01
C TRP A 358 27.08 5.38 0.22
N LEU A 359 26.32 4.32 0.02
CA LEU A 359 25.78 3.45 1.05
C LEU A 359 26.17 1.99 0.76
N ASP A 360 26.56 1.28 1.80
CA ASP A 360 26.87 -0.14 1.73
C ASP A 360 25.60 -1.00 1.65
N ARG A 361 25.75 -2.23 1.16
CA ARG A 361 24.69 -3.25 1.14
C ARG A 361 24.59 -3.93 2.53
N PRO A 362 23.44 -4.54 2.88
CA PRO A 362 22.19 -4.57 2.13
C PRO A 362 21.27 -3.37 2.41
N TRP A 363 20.30 -3.15 1.51
CA TRP A 363 19.18 -2.23 1.69
C TRP A 363 17.84 -2.95 1.97
N PHE A 364 16.78 -2.20 2.30
CA PHE A 364 15.42 -2.71 2.62
C PHE A 364 15.28 -3.42 3.98
N SER A 365 15.98 -2.94 5.01
CA SER A 365 15.91 -3.50 6.38
C SER A 365 14.49 -3.43 6.97
N SER A 366 13.71 -2.42 6.57
CA SER A 366 12.32 -2.20 6.97
C SER A 366 11.31 -2.41 5.84
N GLY A 367 11.73 -2.97 4.71
CA GLY A 367 10.88 -3.24 3.53
C GLY A 367 11.01 -2.22 2.40
N ASP A 368 10.18 -2.38 1.37
CA ASP A 368 10.19 -1.57 0.14
C ASP A 368 9.96 -0.08 0.43
N GLY A 369 10.51 0.79 -0.42
CA GLY A 369 10.33 2.25 -0.30
C GLY A 369 11.11 2.92 0.84
N GLU A 370 12.05 2.21 1.47
CA GLU A 370 13.00 2.75 2.45
C GLU A 370 13.83 3.90 1.85
N LEU A 371 13.87 5.04 2.55
CA LEU A 371 14.51 6.29 2.14
C LEU A 371 15.74 6.58 3.00
N LEU A 372 16.65 7.43 2.48
CA LEU A 372 17.68 8.06 3.30
C LEU A 372 17.13 9.39 3.84
N GLY A 373 16.99 9.52 5.15
CA GLY A 373 16.54 10.72 5.82
C GLY A 373 17.70 11.61 6.25
N VAL A 374 17.63 12.91 5.94
CA VAL A 374 18.49 13.94 6.53
C VAL A 374 17.78 14.54 7.73
N VAL A 375 18.39 14.45 8.91
CA VAL A 375 17.82 14.96 10.15
C VAL A 375 18.13 16.44 10.28
N ILE A 376 17.12 17.28 10.53
CA ILE A 376 17.27 18.69 10.89
C ILE A 376 16.55 18.96 12.22
N ALA A 377 17.06 19.89 13.02
CA ALA A 377 16.54 20.16 14.36
C ALA A 377 15.04 20.54 14.39
N GLY A 378 14.56 21.12 13.30
CA GLY A 378 13.17 21.51 13.09
C GLY A 378 13.08 22.51 11.95
N GLU A 379 11.87 22.77 11.47
CA GLU A 379 11.69 23.67 10.33
C GLU A 379 12.14 25.11 10.63
N GLY A 380 13.10 25.61 9.85
CA GLY A 380 13.64 26.97 10.00
C GLY A 380 14.36 27.23 11.34
N ALA A 381 14.76 26.16 12.05
CA ALA A 381 15.46 26.27 13.34
C ALA A 381 16.81 26.99 13.16
N ARG A 382 17.15 27.90 14.09
CA ARG A 382 18.46 28.56 14.10
C ARG A 382 19.52 27.60 14.61
N PHE A 383 20.68 27.58 13.97
CA PHE A 383 21.80 26.76 14.46
C PHE A 383 22.27 27.16 15.87
N THR A 384 22.14 28.44 16.23
CA THR A 384 22.46 28.94 17.58
C THR A 384 21.56 28.40 18.68
N ASP A 385 20.37 27.92 18.33
CA ASP A 385 19.39 27.41 19.29
C ASP A 385 19.51 25.88 19.48
N ILE A 386 20.39 25.23 18.72
CA ILE A 386 20.62 23.78 18.82
C ILE A 386 21.41 23.51 20.10
N SER A 387 20.75 22.85 21.05
CA SER A 387 21.37 22.45 22.32
C SER A 387 22.57 21.51 22.09
N ALA A 388 23.55 21.55 23.01
CA ALA A 388 24.77 20.74 22.93
C ALA A 388 24.51 19.23 22.69
N ARG A 389 23.45 18.69 23.33
CA ARG A 389 23.04 17.28 23.18
C ARG A 389 22.47 16.92 21.80
N MET A 390 22.02 17.89 21.02
CA MET A 390 21.46 17.69 19.66
C MET A 390 22.48 17.99 18.57
N GLN A 391 23.61 18.65 18.87
CA GLN A 391 24.60 19.06 17.87
C GLN A 391 25.15 17.90 17.02
N THR A 392 25.24 16.69 17.60
CA THR A 392 25.70 15.48 16.91
C THR A 392 24.56 14.64 16.34
N LEU A 393 23.31 15.10 16.42
CA LEU A 393 22.13 14.37 15.98
C LEU A 393 21.36 15.08 14.87
N VAL A 394 21.83 16.25 14.44
CA VAL A 394 21.16 17.08 13.43
C VAL A 394 22.16 17.64 12.43
N THR A 395 21.68 17.82 11.20
CA THR A 395 22.46 18.36 10.08
C THR A 395 22.67 19.85 10.26
N GLN A 396 23.91 20.28 10.07
CA GLN A 396 24.33 21.68 10.15
C GLN A 396 25.31 21.97 9.02
N TRP A 397 25.33 23.21 8.55
CA TRP A 397 26.38 23.71 7.66
C TRP A 397 27.05 24.95 8.23
N GLY A 398 28.27 25.21 7.79
CA GLY A 398 29.10 26.30 8.26
C GLY A 398 30.02 26.82 7.16
N LEU A 399 30.52 28.04 7.37
CA LEU A 399 31.54 28.64 6.52
C LEU A 399 32.82 27.79 6.57
N ASP A 400 33.51 27.67 5.44
CA ASP A 400 34.88 27.15 5.44
C ASP A 400 35.80 28.19 6.11
N PRO A 401 36.43 27.88 7.28
CA PRO A 401 37.23 28.83 8.03
C PRO A 401 38.48 29.32 7.27
N LEU A 402 38.88 28.61 6.20
CA LEU A 402 39.98 29.04 5.36
C LEU A 402 39.62 30.21 4.44
N TRP A 403 38.34 30.52 4.21
CA TRP A 403 37.95 31.56 3.26
C TRP A 403 37.14 32.66 3.92
N ASP A 404 37.50 33.92 3.65
CA ASP A 404 36.62 35.04 3.92
C ASP A 404 35.56 35.10 2.81
N ALA A 405 34.34 34.67 3.11
CA ALA A 405 33.24 34.63 2.16
C ALA A 405 31.91 34.96 2.84
N ALA A 406 30.89 35.21 2.02
CA ALA A 406 29.53 35.41 2.53
C ALA A 406 29.11 34.25 3.44
N LEU A 407 28.50 34.57 4.57
CA LEU A 407 28.03 33.57 5.53
C LEU A 407 26.95 32.68 4.90
N PRO A 408 26.96 31.36 5.16
CA PRO A 408 25.83 30.50 4.82
C PRO A 408 24.58 30.91 5.58
N LYS A 409 23.42 30.40 5.14
CA LYS A 409 22.17 30.49 5.89
C LYS A 409 22.38 30.00 7.33
N THR A 410 21.85 30.72 8.31
CA THR A 410 21.94 30.37 9.74
C THR A 410 20.77 29.50 10.23
N ARG A 411 19.91 29.11 9.30
CA ARG A 411 18.73 28.26 9.49
C ARG A 411 18.69 27.23 8.37
N ILE A 412 18.10 26.08 8.68
CA ILE A 412 17.87 25.00 7.72
C ILE A 412 16.38 24.65 7.68
N SER A 413 15.89 24.32 6.49
CA SER A 413 14.51 23.93 6.23
C SER A 413 14.45 22.76 5.25
N SER A 414 13.32 22.06 5.18
CA SER A 414 13.13 21.05 4.13
C SER A 414 13.15 21.67 2.73
N GLY A 415 12.81 22.97 2.60
CA GLY A 415 12.91 23.73 1.36
C GLY A 415 14.34 23.81 0.80
N ASP A 416 15.35 23.69 1.66
CA ASP A 416 16.76 23.70 1.25
C ASP A 416 17.22 22.35 0.67
N PHE A 417 16.32 21.37 0.63
CA PHE A 417 16.52 20.04 0.05
C PHE A 417 15.58 19.83 -1.14
N ALA A 418 16.00 20.31 -2.32
CA ALA A 418 15.13 20.31 -3.50
C ALA A 418 14.86 18.89 -4.06
N ALA A 419 15.74 17.93 -3.79
CA ALA A 419 15.60 16.52 -4.18
C ALA A 419 14.81 15.67 -3.16
N ARG A 420 14.17 16.28 -2.15
CA ARG A 420 13.38 15.55 -1.16
C ARG A 420 12.15 14.91 -1.81
N VAL A 421 11.74 13.77 -1.29
CA VAL A 421 10.51 13.06 -1.71
C VAL A 421 9.50 12.91 -0.57
N HIS A 422 9.95 13.03 0.68
CA HIS A 422 9.12 12.92 1.87
C HIS A 422 9.64 13.83 2.98
N VAL A 423 8.77 14.32 3.86
CA VAL A 423 9.16 15.09 5.04
C VAL A 423 8.26 14.66 6.19
N GLU A 424 8.85 14.34 7.33
CA GLU A 424 8.10 13.88 8.50
C GLU A 424 8.72 14.40 9.79
N ASN A 425 7.88 14.66 10.79
CA ASN A 425 8.34 14.99 12.13
C ASN A 425 8.31 13.74 13.00
N VAL A 426 9.47 13.36 13.53
CA VAL A 426 9.66 12.12 14.28
C VAL A 426 10.54 12.37 15.50
N ARG A 427 10.38 11.55 16.53
CA ARG A 427 11.30 11.55 17.67
C ARG A 427 12.51 10.68 17.35
N LEU A 428 13.69 11.13 17.75
CA LEU A 428 14.91 10.35 17.61
C LEU A 428 14.90 9.16 18.56
N GLN A 429 15.38 8.00 18.10
CA GLN A 429 15.47 6.81 18.94
C GLN A 429 16.38 7.02 20.15
N GLU A 430 17.44 7.83 19.99
CA GLU A 430 18.42 8.15 21.02
C GLU A 430 17.87 9.13 22.06
N ARG A 431 16.79 9.84 21.71
CA ARG A 431 16.19 10.91 22.50
C ARG A 431 14.66 10.86 22.43
N PRO A 432 14.03 9.79 22.96
CA PRO A 432 12.57 9.61 22.87
C PRO A 432 11.78 10.64 23.68
N ASP A 433 12.40 11.28 24.68
CA ASP A 433 11.75 12.30 25.53
C ASP A 433 11.95 13.73 25.03
N ASP A 434 12.84 13.94 24.05
CA ASP A 434 13.08 15.26 23.47
C ASP A 434 12.02 15.61 22.39
N PRO A 435 11.86 16.90 22.03
CA PRO A 435 10.97 17.31 20.96
C PRO A 435 11.27 16.60 19.64
N ALA A 436 10.23 16.39 18.82
CA ALA A 436 10.39 15.82 17.49
C ALA A 436 11.31 16.69 16.62
N VAL A 437 12.15 16.03 15.84
CA VAL A 437 12.98 16.61 14.79
C VAL A 437 12.26 16.49 13.45
N THR A 438 12.69 17.25 12.45
CA THR A 438 12.21 17.07 11.08
C THR A 438 13.20 16.19 10.32
N VAL A 439 12.70 15.14 9.68
CA VAL A 439 13.50 14.25 8.83
C VAL A 439 13.08 14.46 7.38
N VAL A 440 14.04 14.81 6.55
CA VAL A 440 13.86 15.06 5.12
C VAL A 440 14.28 13.82 4.34
N GLY A 441 13.30 13.07 3.83
CA GLY A 441 13.49 11.81 3.13
C GLY A 441 13.88 11.99 1.68
N HIS A 442 14.93 11.28 1.27
CA HIS A 442 15.48 11.26 -0.08
C HIS A 442 15.50 9.85 -0.65
N ARG A 443 15.32 9.78 -1.97
CA ARG A 443 15.34 8.55 -2.73
C ARG A 443 16.75 7.95 -2.79
N VAL A 444 16.86 6.65 -2.54
CA VAL A 444 18.09 5.87 -2.69
C VAL A 444 18.05 5.11 -4.02
N GLN A 445 19.16 5.01 -4.73
CA GLN A 445 19.26 4.43 -6.07
C GLN A 445 20.37 3.38 -6.13
N TRP A 446 20.15 2.36 -6.95
CA TRP A 446 21.12 1.29 -7.18
C TRP A 446 22.08 1.66 -8.31
N ASP A 447 23.38 1.54 -8.06
CA ASP A 447 24.43 1.66 -9.07
C ASP A 447 24.94 0.26 -9.44
N ALA A 448 24.59 -0.20 -10.64
CA ALA A 448 24.95 -1.55 -11.10
C ALA A 448 26.45 -1.72 -11.40
N GLU A 449 27.16 -0.64 -11.72
CA GLU A 449 28.60 -0.68 -12.03
C GLU A 449 29.41 -0.89 -10.74
N ARG A 450 29.10 -0.11 -9.70
CA ARG A 450 29.76 -0.18 -8.39
C ARG A 450 29.16 -1.22 -7.47
N ARG A 451 27.95 -1.72 -7.78
CA ARG A 451 27.16 -2.63 -6.95
C ARG A 451 26.93 -2.05 -5.55
N LEU A 452 26.59 -0.77 -5.50
CA LEU A 452 26.37 -0.01 -4.27
C LEU A 452 25.08 0.81 -4.38
N TRP A 453 24.58 1.22 -3.23
CA TRP A 453 23.48 2.17 -3.14
C TRP A 453 24.03 3.60 -3.04
N PHE A 454 23.30 4.56 -3.61
CA PHE A 454 23.63 5.96 -3.44
C PHE A 454 22.38 6.83 -3.29
N CYS A 455 22.55 7.98 -2.64
CA CYS A 455 21.51 8.99 -2.49
C CYS A 455 22.08 10.34 -2.92
N ASP A 456 21.39 11.00 -3.86
CA ASP A 456 21.74 12.35 -4.29
C ASP A 456 20.93 13.38 -3.49
N LEU A 457 21.65 14.21 -2.74
CA LEU A 457 21.12 15.34 -2.00
C LEU A 457 21.36 16.61 -2.80
N GLN A 458 20.36 17.49 -2.87
CA GLN A 458 20.50 18.82 -3.46
C GLN A 458 20.27 19.86 -2.36
N LEU A 459 21.32 20.59 -1.96
CA LEU A 459 21.34 21.50 -0.82
C LEU A 459 21.41 22.97 -1.25
N ASP A 460 20.70 23.85 -0.54
CA ASP A 460 20.82 25.30 -0.70
C ASP A 460 21.29 25.99 0.60
N PRO A 461 22.60 26.04 0.87
CA PRO A 461 23.16 26.77 2.01
C PRO A 461 23.21 28.30 1.78
N GLY A 462 22.68 28.81 0.67
CA GLY A 462 22.77 30.22 0.27
C GLY A 462 24.00 30.54 -0.59
N ALA A 463 24.30 31.84 -0.73
CA ALA A 463 25.33 32.36 -1.65
C ALA A 463 26.75 32.37 -1.06
N THR A 464 27.11 31.32 -0.32
CA THR A 464 28.42 31.15 0.31
C THR A 464 29.39 30.36 -0.60
N TYR A 465 30.70 30.53 -0.40
CA TYR A 465 31.72 29.83 -1.18
C TYR A 465 32.17 28.57 -0.44
N MET A 466 31.92 27.39 -1.04
CA MET A 466 32.38 26.09 -0.54
C MET A 466 32.10 25.81 0.95
N PRO A 467 30.86 25.97 1.45
CA PRO A 467 30.56 25.69 2.85
C PRO A 467 30.73 24.21 3.17
N PHE A 468 31.08 23.93 4.42
CA PHE A 468 31.04 22.58 4.96
C PHE A 468 29.63 22.24 5.43
N VAL A 469 29.20 21.01 5.19
CA VAL A 469 28.01 20.42 5.81
C VAL A 469 28.43 19.18 6.58
N ARG A 470 27.84 18.99 7.76
CA ARG A 470 27.88 17.75 8.52
C ARG A 470 26.49 17.14 8.48
N LEU A 471 26.34 16.05 7.74
CA LEU A 471 25.04 15.38 7.59
C LEU A 471 24.80 14.45 8.78
N ALA A 472 23.60 14.57 9.36
CA ALA A 472 23.03 13.58 10.26
C ALA A 472 22.00 12.76 9.47
N LEU A 473 22.26 11.47 9.30
CA LEU A 473 21.53 10.60 8.40
C LEU A 473 20.84 9.46 9.14
N VAL A 474 19.64 9.10 8.71
CA VAL A 474 18.87 7.95 9.20
C VAL A 474 18.34 7.17 8.00
N ARG A 475 18.02 5.88 8.17
CA ARG A 475 17.08 5.21 7.28
C ARG A 475 15.66 5.58 7.71
N LEU A 476 14.77 5.81 6.75
CA LEU A 476 13.40 6.26 6.98
C LEU A 476 12.41 5.37 6.23
N GLN A 477 11.42 4.85 6.93
CA GLN A 477 10.32 4.06 6.37
C GLN A 477 9.00 4.82 6.52
N PRO A 478 8.52 5.53 5.46
CA PRO A 478 7.29 6.30 5.51
C PRO A 478 6.07 5.49 5.93
N HIS A 479 6.06 4.17 5.71
CA HIS A 479 4.95 3.27 6.06
C HIS A 479 5.18 2.45 7.33
N ALA A 480 6.07 2.87 8.24
CA ALA A 480 6.21 2.20 9.55
C ALA A 480 5.18 2.70 10.58
N LEU A 481 5.07 1.97 11.70
CA LEU A 481 4.45 2.49 12.93
C LEU A 481 5.17 3.76 13.39
N HIS A 482 4.48 4.62 14.14
CA HIS A 482 4.99 5.94 14.56
C HIS A 482 6.38 5.86 15.23
N ASP A 483 6.58 4.89 16.13
CA ASP A 483 7.83 4.73 16.87
C ASP A 483 8.89 3.92 16.12
N ALA A 484 8.59 3.49 14.89
CA ALA A 484 9.44 2.65 14.03
C ALA A 484 9.83 3.33 12.71
N LYS A 485 9.58 4.64 12.56
CA LYS A 485 9.81 5.37 11.30
C LYS A 485 11.27 5.47 10.88
N ILE A 486 12.17 5.65 11.84
CA ILE A 486 13.58 5.97 11.56
C ILE A 486 14.53 5.07 12.32
N SER A 487 15.72 4.85 11.78
CA SER A 487 16.86 4.23 12.48
C SER A 487 17.48 5.17 13.52
N LYS A 488 18.60 4.79 14.15
CA LYS A 488 19.44 5.76 14.86
C LYS A 488 20.18 6.65 13.86
N VAL A 489 20.62 7.80 14.34
CA VAL A 489 21.35 8.80 13.58
C VAL A 489 22.80 8.35 13.39
N VAL A 490 23.25 8.37 12.14
CA VAL A 490 24.64 8.21 11.74
C VAL A 490 25.14 9.54 11.21
N LEU A 491 26.25 10.02 11.77
CA LEU A 491 26.92 11.22 11.29
C LEU A 491 27.86 10.87 10.14
N ALA A 492 27.70 11.58 9.02
CA ALA A 492 28.68 11.55 7.94
C ALA A 492 29.89 12.44 8.28
N GLU A 493 30.99 12.21 7.57
CA GLU A 493 32.12 13.13 7.55
C GLU A 493 31.72 14.49 6.96
N PHE A 494 32.52 15.51 7.25
CA PHE A 494 32.30 16.84 6.67
C PHE A 494 32.48 16.79 5.16
N ALA A 495 31.50 17.32 4.42
CA ALA A 495 31.54 17.43 2.97
C ALA A 495 31.42 18.90 2.57
N GLN A 496 32.06 19.28 1.46
CA GLN A 496 31.93 20.63 0.89
C GLN A 496 30.89 20.66 -0.21
N VAL A 497 30.01 21.67 -0.17
CA VAL A 497 29.07 21.93 -1.27
C VAL A 497 29.75 22.86 -2.27
N LEU A 498 29.85 22.43 -3.54
CA LEU A 498 30.56 23.21 -4.55
C LEU A 498 29.76 24.44 -4.99
N PRO A 499 30.41 25.57 -5.30
CA PRO A 499 29.70 26.76 -5.69
C PRO A 499 29.16 26.61 -7.12
N ARG A 500 27.93 27.08 -7.33
CA ARG A 500 27.35 27.24 -8.67
C ARG A 500 28.26 28.14 -9.53
N ARG A 501 28.46 27.75 -10.78
CA ARG A 501 29.21 28.53 -11.78
C ARG A 501 28.37 28.62 -13.05
N ARG A 502 28.15 29.83 -13.56
CA ARG A 502 27.46 30.07 -14.83
C ARG A 502 28.38 30.82 -15.77
N ALA A 503 28.77 30.18 -16.86
CA ALA A 503 29.44 30.81 -17.98
C ALA A 503 28.39 31.26 -19.00
N ALA A 504 28.52 32.47 -19.53
CA ALA A 504 27.70 32.99 -20.62
C ALA A 504 28.59 33.54 -21.72
N LEU A 505 28.36 33.08 -22.95
CA LEU A 505 29.00 33.53 -24.17
C LEU A 505 27.97 34.27 -25.01
N THR A 506 28.24 35.52 -25.34
CA THR A 506 27.38 36.35 -26.21
C THR A 506 28.15 36.76 -27.45
N ARG A 507 27.64 36.42 -28.63
CA ARG A 507 28.22 36.82 -29.90
C ARG A 507 27.55 38.09 -30.44
N ARG A 508 28.34 39.09 -30.82
CA ARG A 508 27.90 40.29 -31.54
C ARG A 508 28.80 40.50 -32.76
N GLY A 509 28.34 40.02 -33.92
CA GLY A 509 29.15 40.02 -35.15
C GLY A 509 30.42 39.18 -34.99
N ALA A 510 31.58 39.84 -35.10
CA ALA A 510 32.90 39.23 -34.90
C ALA A 510 33.38 39.24 -33.43
N THR A 511 32.67 39.92 -32.53
CA THR A 511 33.05 40.02 -31.11
C THR A 511 32.35 38.94 -30.28
N LEU A 512 33.12 38.23 -29.46
CA LEU A 512 32.62 37.32 -28.43
C LEU A 512 32.83 37.96 -27.06
N SER A 513 31.77 38.03 -26.26
CA SER A 513 31.83 38.44 -24.86
C SER A 513 31.60 37.22 -23.97
N VAL A 514 32.52 36.94 -23.06
CA VAL A 514 32.43 35.86 -22.08
C VAL A 514 32.22 36.47 -20.69
N SER A 515 31.30 35.93 -19.92
CA SER A 515 31.13 36.28 -18.50
C SER A 515 30.98 35.02 -17.65
N LEU A 516 31.61 35.02 -16.47
CA LEU A 516 31.53 33.94 -15.49
C LEU A 516 30.90 34.48 -14.20
N HIS A 517 29.87 33.81 -13.71
CA HIS A 517 29.10 34.21 -12.53
C HIS A 517 29.09 33.09 -11.49
N GLY A 518 29.19 33.44 -10.21
CA GLY A 518 29.01 32.49 -9.10
C GLY A 518 29.60 33.01 -7.78
N PRO A 519 29.30 32.37 -6.63
CA PRO A 519 29.87 32.73 -5.35
C PRO A 519 31.40 32.62 -5.37
N ALA A 520 32.12 33.63 -4.92
CA ALA A 520 33.57 33.63 -4.82
C ALA A 520 33.97 34.14 -3.43
N PRO A 521 35.12 33.72 -2.89
CA PRO A 521 35.63 34.28 -1.65
C PRO A 521 36.06 35.74 -1.89
N ILE A 522 35.99 36.55 -0.85
CA ILE A 522 36.51 37.93 -0.81
C ILE A 522 38.04 37.85 -0.74
N ALA A 523 38.56 36.96 0.11
CA ALA A 523 39.97 36.61 0.22
C ALA A 523 40.11 35.12 0.56
N GLY A 524 41.22 34.49 0.16
CA GLY A 524 41.52 33.11 0.57
C GLY A 524 42.64 32.99 1.57
N PRO A 525 43.21 31.77 1.69
CA PRO A 525 43.46 31.09 2.96
C PRO A 525 43.77 32.10 4.05
N THR A 526 42.75 32.41 4.86
CA THR A 526 42.75 33.56 5.79
C THR A 526 44.07 33.58 6.55
N LYS A 527 44.85 34.66 6.39
CA LYS A 527 46.04 34.89 7.20
C LYS A 527 45.57 35.22 8.62
N PHE A 528 45.39 34.22 9.48
CA PHE A 528 45.16 34.48 10.89
C PHE A 528 46.42 35.12 11.48
N PRO A 529 46.36 36.37 11.98
CA PRO A 529 47.50 36.98 12.65
C PRO A 529 47.59 36.38 14.05
N ILE A 530 48.49 35.39 14.22
CA ILE A 530 49.00 34.88 15.50
C ILE A 530 47.94 34.22 16.40
N ASP A 531 48.19 32.95 16.73
CA ASP A 531 47.58 32.16 17.79
C ASP A 531 46.04 32.27 17.95
N SER A 532 45.33 31.45 17.17
CA SER A 532 44.04 30.93 17.65
C SER A 532 44.27 30.27 19.02
N GLU A 533 43.51 30.69 20.03
CA GLU A 533 43.54 30.16 21.40
C GLU A 533 43.31 28.62 21.47
N TYR A 534 42.93 28.01 20.35
CA TYR A 534 42.47 26.62 20.24
C TYR A 534 43.33 25.71 19.36
N THR A 535 44.50 26.12 18.84
CA THR A 535 45.26 25.24 17.92
C THR A 535 46.78 25.49 17.90
N ASP A 536 47.56 24.46 18.29
CA ASP A 536 49.02 24.31 18.11
C ASP A 536 49.42 24.11 16.62
N VAL A 537 48.90 24.95 15.72
CA VAL A 537 49.18 24.84 14.28
C VAL A 537 49.98 26.06 13.82
N SER A 538 51.26 25.85 13.52
CA SER A 538 52.16 26.90 13.04
C SER A 538 52.04 27.05 11.51
N PHE A 539 51.55 28.20 11.03
CA PHE A 539 51.45 28.51 9.60
C PHE A 539 52.71 29.24 9.11
N ARG A 540 53.28 28.83 7.96
CA ARG A 540 54.46 29.47 7.36
C ARG A 540 54.10 30.81 6.72
N LEU A 541 54.85 31.87 7.06
CA LEU A 541 54.76 33.20 6.44
C LEU A 541 55.60 33.26 5.15
N GLY A 542 54.96 33.54 4.00
CA GLY A 542 55.61 33.76 2.69
C GLY A 542 54.74 34.57 1.72
N GLU A 543 55.29 35.02 0.59
CA GLU A 543 54.53 35.64 -0.53
C GLU A 543 53.67 34.58 -1.21
N HIS A 544 52.43 34.36 -0.76
CA HIS A 544 51.54 33.32 -1.28
C HIS A 544 50.19 33.91 -1.71
N GLU A 545 49.57 33.23 -2.69
CA GLU A 545 48.30 33.55 -3.37
C GLU A 545 47.27 34.28 -2.50
N THR A 546 46.64 35.32 -3.06
CA THR A 546 45.52 36.06 -2.44
C THR A 546 44.23 35.24 -2.28
N GLY A 547 44.25 33.98 -2.74
CA GLY A 547 43.11 33.08 -2.74
C GLY A 547 41.99 33.48 -3.69
N LEU A 548 42.29 34.33 -4.67
CA LEU A 548 41.37 34.61 -5.74
C LEU A 548 41.31 33.41 -6.69
N ASN A 549 40.10 33.02 -7.11
CA ASN A 549 39.95 31.97 -8.12
C ASN A 549 40.68 32.40 -9.40
N ARG A 550 41.69 31.65 -9.81
CA ARG A 550 42.30 31.83 -11.13
C ARG A 550 41.35 31.28 -12.20
N ALA A 551 41.15 32.04 -13.26
CA ALA A 551 40.38 31.59 -14.41
C ALA A 551 41.21 31.62 -15.66
N GLU A 552 41.09 30.54 -16.42
CA GLU A 552 41.69 30.38 -17.73
C GLU A 552 40.57 30.28 -18.78
N LEU A 553 40.71 31.04 -19.87
CA LEU A 553 39.84 30.96 -21.04
C LEU A 553 40.66 30.49 -22.23
N VAL A 554 40.37 29.29 -22.71
CA VAL A 554 41.10 28.67 -23.83
C VAL A 554 40.19 28.56 -25.05
N LEU A 555 40.68 28.98 -26.21
CA LEU A 555 40.07 28.67 -27.49
C LEU A 555 40.56 27.28 -27.92
N GLN A 556 39.63 26.36 -28.15
CA GLN A 556 39.93 25.01 -28.60
C GLN A 556 39.28 24.73 -29.96
N THR A 557 39.94 23.92 -30.79
CA THR A 557 39.38 23.34 -32.03
C THR A 557 39.10 21.86 -31.81
N ARG A 558 38.04 21.35 -32.45
CA ARG A 558 37.66 19.93 -32.38
C ARG A 558 37.84 19.27 -33.73
N ASP A 559 38.54 18.14 -33.76
CA ASP A 559 38.57 17.26 -34.92
C ASP A 559 37.21 16.52 -35.07
N PRO A 560 36.44 16.76 -36.14
CA PRO A 560 35.13 16.13 -36.30
C PRO A 560 35.22 14.62 -36.58
N ALA A 561 36.38 14.08 -36.95
CA ALA A 561 36.57 12.65 -37.19
C ALA A 561 36.72 11.84 -35.89
N ILE A 562 36.95 12.50 -34.75
CA ILE A 562 37.15 11.85 -33.45
C ILE A 562 35.92 12.11 -32.56
N ALA A 563 35.24 11.03 -32.18
CA ALA A 563 34.04 11.06 -31.35
C ALA A 563 34.33 10.98 -29.84
N SER A 564 35.40 11.61 -29.35
CA SER A 564 35.75 11.65 -27.92
C SER A 564 36.32 13.01 -27.51
N ASP A 565 36.49 13.25 -26.21
CA ASP A 565 37.09 14.48 -25.69
C ASP A 565 38.57 14.66 -26.11
N LEU A 566 39.21 13.59 -26.57
CA LEU A 566 40.56 13.65 -27.16
C LEU A 566 40.59 14.35 -28.53
N ALA A 567 39.43 14.66 -29.10
CA ALA A 567 39.29 15.40 -30.36
C ALA A 567 39.64 16.89 -30.21
N TRP A 568 39.64 17.42 -28.98
CA TRP A 568 39.87 18.84 -28.72
C TRP A 568 41.36 19.15 -28.63
N ARG A 569 41.76 20.29 -29.19
CA ARG A 569 43.14 20.82 -29.12
C ARG A 569 43.11 22.30 -28.76
N ASP A 570 44.02 22.72 -27.89
CA ASP A 570 44.19 24.12 -27.50
C ASP A 570 44.82 24.91 -28.65
N GLU A 571 44.12 25.92 -29.16
CA GLU A 571 44.64 26.85 -30.16
C GLU A 571 45.31 28.05 -29.49
N LYS A 572 44.66 28.60 -28.45
CA LYS A 572 45.12 29.83 -27.80
C LYS A 572 44.51 30.02 -26.41
N VAL A 573 45.36 30.34 -25.44
CA VAL A 573 44.93 30.89 -24.15
C VAL A 573 44.58 32.38 -24.35
N LEU A 574 43.32 32.72 -24.16
CA LEU A 574 42.79 34.08 -24.35
C LEU A 574 42.84 34.92 -23.06
N LEU A 575 42.74 34.26 -21.90
CA LEU A 575 42.83 34.87 -20.59
C LEU A 575 43.42 33.84 -19.63
N ASP A 576 44.32 34.29 -18.77
CA ASP A 576 44.82 33.52 -17.63
C ASP A 576 45.15 34.52 -16.52
N ALA A 577 44.24 34.66 -15.56
CA ALA A 577 44.38 35.67 -14.50
C ALA A 577 43.56 35.32 -13.24
N PRO A 578 43.98 35.80 -12.05
CA PRO A 578 43.15 35.76 -10.84
C PRO A 578 41.91 36.65 -11.01
N LEU A 579 40.72 36.12 -10.69
CA LEU A 579 39.46 36.85 -10.73
C LEU A 579 39.14 37.47 -9.35
N GLY A 580 39.14 38.80 -9.26
CA GLY A 580 38.68 39.56 -8.09
C GLY A 580 37.22 40.03 -8.19
N PRO A 581 36.58 40.38 -7.04
CA PRO A 581 35.26 41.00 -7.03
C PRO A 581 35.34 42.39 -7.70
N GLY A 582 34.76 42.52 -8.90
CA GLY A 582 34.83 43.72 -9.74
C GLY A 582 35.16 43.46 -11.21
N GLY A 583 35.66 42.26 -11.53
CA GLY A 583 36.01 41.85 -12.88
C GLY A 583 37.33 42.48 -13.37
N ILE A 584 38.03 41.77 -14.24
CA ILE A 584 39.12 42.35 -15.04
C ILE A 584 38.47 42.87 -16.33
N PRO A 585 38.54 44.18 -16.64
CA PRO A 585 38.23 44.63 -17.99
C PRO A 585 39.29 44.05 -18.93
N VAL A 586 38.96 43.00 -19.67
CA VAL A 586 39.78 42.59 -20.82
C VAL A 586 39.53 43.61 -21.93
N ALA A 587 40.22 44.74 -21.85
CA ALA A 587 40.22 45.77 -22.88
C ALA A 587 41.10 45.30 -24.04
N GLY A 588 40.50 44.59 -24.99
CA GLY A 588 41.15 44.28 -26.26
C GLY A 588 40.19 43.61 -27.24
N PRO A 589 40.03 44.12 -28.48
CA PRO A 589 39.23 43.43 -29.47
C PRO A 589 39.86 42.06 -29.76
N LEU A 590 39.11 40.98 -29.55
CA LEU A 590 39.41 39.66 -30.11
C LEU A 590 39.31 39.77 -31.64
N ARG A 591 40.39 40.16 -32.31
CA ARG A 591 40.53 39.88 -33.74
C ARG A 591 40.77 38.38 -33.86
N ALA A 592 39.80 37.67 -34.43
CA ALA A 592 40.04 36.34 -34.95
C ALA A 592 41.30 36.42 -35.83
N ALA A 593 42.35 35.66 -35.49
CA ALA A 593 43.41 35.40 -36.44
C ALA A 593 42.74 34.76 -37.66
N ALA A 594 43.04 35.28 -38.85
CA ALA A 594 42.54 34.74 -40.09
C ALA A 594 42.80 33.22 -40.13
N LEU A 595 41.74 32.45 -40.36
CA LEU A 595 41.84 31.03 -40.68
C LEU A 595 42.82 30.90 -41.87
N PRO A 596 43.91 30.12 -41.77
CA PRO A 596 44.75 29.85 -42.91
C PRO A 596 43.98 28.94 -43.88
N GLY A 597 43.73 29.45 -45.09
CA GLY A 597 43.44 28.62 -46.26
C GLY A 597 41.96 28.35 -46.55
N ALA A 598 41.25 29.36 -47.05
CA ALA A 598 40.25 29.14 -48.09
C ALA A 598 40.86 29.62 -49.41
N ALA A 599 41.46 28.71 -50.16
CA ALA A 599 41.70 28.94 -51.58
C ALA A 599 40.36 28.78 -52.30
N SER A 600 39.79 29.89 -52.76
CA SER A 600 38.75 29.88 -53.79
C SER A 600 39.43 30.18 -55.13
N PRO A 601 39.01 29.56 -56.24
CA PRO A 601 38.98 30.27 -57.51
C PRO A 601 37.88 31.35 -57.51
#